data_AF-A0A7X8S8U4-F1
#
_entry.id   AF-A0A7X8S8U4-F1
#
_cell.length_a   1.000
_cell.length_b   1.000
_cell.length_c   1.000
_cell.angle_alpha   90.00
_cell.angle_beta   90.00
_cell.angle_gamma   90.00
#
_symmetry.space_group_name_H-M   'P 1'
#
loop_
_entity.id
_entity.type
_entity.pdbx_description
1 polymer ?
#
loop_
_entity_poly.entity_id
_entity_poly.type
_entity_poly.pdbx_seq_one_letter_code
_entity_poly.pdbx_strand_id
1 'polypeptide(L)'
;MFGFRSFSDEQSRLLVNLRMRYGAWIDLERERAAMPYDLRRKTVGAHEYLYRIHDRGGNGKSLGPWNAEREAEFTVYHARKAELKQQLEGLRALLDESAALYRALRLPLLSSDAGPILRECDRRQLLGSHLYVVGTNAIAAYMIEANGFVVLPDETEDFDLAWVAGEPDLTGKAIWDMLKAVDPTFTINSERDFQARNAKAYEVELLVAPSRVDTLGTADRPRPVPLPEQEWLLLGRPVDQVVGCRDGSPARIVAPDPRWFALHKLWMAAQAKRNPLKRPKDRKQGLALLDTIALHMPHYPLDAAFAADLPAELQPFYAEWSAQRPTAASSSW
;
A
#
# COMPACT_ATOMS: atom_id res chain seq x y z
N MET A 1 -22.22 15.97 16.36
CA MET A 1 -20.76 15.76 16.30
C MET A 1 -20.54 14.30 15.95
N PHE A 2 -20.31 13.98 14.67
CA PHE A 2 -20.22 12.58 14.25
C PHE A 2 -18.82 12.02 14.55
N GLY A 3 -18.76 11.08 15.51
CA GLY A 3 -18.03 9.82 15.33
C GLY A 3 -16.50 9.80 15.36
N PHE A 4 -15.80 10.81 15.90
CA PHE A 4 -14.37 10.66 16.18
C PHE A 4 -14.14 10.07 17.57
N ARG A 5 -13.28 9.07 17.69
CA ARG A 5 -12.84 8.51 18.97
C ARG A 5 -11.32 8.33 18.95
N SER A 6 -10.60 9.14 19.71
CA SER A 6 -9.15 9.00 19.87
C SER A 6 -8.77 7.59 20.26
N PHE A 7 -7.63 7.13 19.74
CA PHE A 7 -7.01 5.91 20.22
C PHE A 7 -6.55 6.09 21.67
N SER A 8 -6.59 5.00 22.43
CA SER A 8 -5.96 4.94 23.74
C SER A 8 -4.44 4.93 23.63
N ASP A 9 -3.73 5.28 24.71
CA ASP A 9 -2.26 5.22 24.74
C ASP A 9 -1.70 3.85 24.37
N GLU A 10 -2.40 2.77 24.75
CA GLU A 10 -2.00 1.41 24.40
C GLU A 10 -2.16 1.11 22.90
N GLN A 11 -3.25 1.60 22.30
CA GLN A 11 -3.45 1.52 20.85
C GLN A 11 -2.36 2.29 20.10
N SER A 12 -2.07 3.53 20.51
CA SER A 12 -1.02 4.34 19.91
C SER A 12 0.37 3.72 20.07
N ARG A 13 0.69 3.19 21.26
CA ARG A 13 1.96 2.49 21.53
C ARG A 13 2.13 1.25 20.67
N LEU A 14 1.08 0.45 20.53
CA LEU A 14 1.10 -0.73 19.67
C LEU A 14 1.38 -0.35 18.22
N LEU A 15 0.75 0.71 17.70
CA LEU A 15 0.95 1.17 16.32
C LEU A 15 2.39 1.60 16.04
N VAL A 16 3.02 2.32 16.99
CA VAL A 16 4.44 2.70 16.90
C VAL A 16 5.33 1.45 16.84
N ASN A 17 5.11 0.50 17.75
CA ASN A 17 5.87 -0.74 17.81
C ASN A 17 5.66 -1.59 16.55
N LEU A 18 4.42 -1.68 16.05
CA LEU A 18 4.08 -2.42 14.85
C LEU A 18 4.82 -1.86 13.63
N ARG A 19 4.85 -0.53 13.47
CA ARG A 19 5.60 0.11 12.38
C ARG A 19 7.08 -0.23 12.44
N MET A 20 7.71 -0.12 13.61
CA MET A 20 9.13 -0.43 13.75
C MET A 20 9.44 -1.88 13.42
N ARG A 21 8.66 -2.82 13.95
CA ARG A 21 8.82 -4.26 13.72
C ARG A 21 8.60 -4.61 12.25
N TYR A 22 7.59 -4.02 11.62
CA TYR A 22 7.30 -4.22 10.20
C TYR A 22 8.40 -3.66 9.31
N GLY A 23 8.90 -2.45 9.61
CA GLY A 23 10.01 -1.83 8.88
C GLY A 23 11.26 -2.72 8.89
N ALA A 24 11.67 -3.18 10.07
CA ALA A 24 12.79 -4.10 10.19
C ALA A 24 12.56 -5.41 9.40
N TRP A 25 11.34 -5.95 9.43
CA TRP A 25 11.00 -7.18 8.71
C TRP A 25 11.02 -7.00 7.19
N ILE A 26 10.40 -5.94 6.67
CA ILE A 26 10.29 -5.74 5.22
C ILE A 26 11.65 -5.42 4.59
N ASP A 27 12.55 -4.75 5.31
CA ASP A 27 13.91 -4.50 4.82
C ASP A 27 14.71 -5.79 4.65
N LEU A 28 14.57 -6.73 5.59
CA LEU A 28 15.18 -8.07 5.45
C LEU A 28 14.52 -8.92 4.36
N GLU A 29 13.19 -8.81 4.17
CA GLU A 29 12.51 -9.48 3.05
C GLU A 29 12.96 -8.95 1.68
N ARG A 30 13.17 -7.63 1.56
CA ARG A 30 13.72 -7.02 0.35
C ARG A 30 15.15 -7.48 0.08
N GLU A 31 15.99 -7.52 1.12
CA GLU A 31 17.34 -8.04 0.99
C GLU A 31 17.33 -9.51 0.54
N ARG A 32 16.54 -10.35 1.21
CA ARG A 32 16.38 -11.77 0.86
C ARG A 32 15.89 -11.94 -0.58
N ALA A 33 14.98 -11.09 -1.04
CA ALA A 33 14.46 -11.13 -2.40
C ALA A 33 15.49 -10.70 -3.46
N ALA A 34 16.43 -9.82 -3.11
CA ALA A 34 17.53 -9.41 -3.99
C ALA A 34 18.63 -10.48 -4.10
N MET A 35 18.72 -11.40 -3.13
CA MET A 35 19.66 -12.51 -3.20
C MET A 35 19.28 -13.49 -4.32
N PRO A 36 20.28 -14.14 -4.98
CA PRO A 36 20.01 -15.29 -5.84
C PRO A 36 19.23 -16.38 -5.10
N TYR A 37 18.42 -17.15 -5.83
CA TYR A 37 17.62 -18.24 -5.24
C TYR A 37 18.51 -19.24 -4.49
N ASP A 38 19.64 -19.63 -5.07
CA ASP A 38 20.66 -20.46 -4.42
C ASP A 38 22.04 -20.31 -5.07
N LEU A 39 23.10 -20.59 -4.33
CA LEU A 39 24.43 -20.83 -4.89
C LEU A 39 24.82 -22.29 -4.62
N ARG A 40 25.23 -23.02 -5.66
CA ARG A 40 25.56 -24.45 -5.56
C ARG A 40 26.93 -24.76 -6.14
N ARG A 41 27.71 -25.56 -5.42
CA ARG A 41 28.89 -26.23 -5.99
C ARG A 41 28.40 -27.43 -6.82
N LYS A 42 28.84 -27.52 -8.07
CA LYS A 42 28.49 -28.61 -8.98
C LYS A 42 29.73 -29.18 -9.65
N THR A 43 29.87 -30.49 -9.61
CA THR A 43 30.90 -31.24 -10.34
C THR A 43 30.42 -31.56 -11.75
N VAL A 44 31.22 -31.24 -12.76
CA VAL A 44 30.97 -31.56 -14.18
C VAL A 44 32.26 -32.17 -14.75
N GLY A 45 32.23 -33.49 -14.98
CA GLY A 45 33.44 -34.25 -15.35
C GLY A 45 34.47 -34.22 -14.23
N ALA A 46 35.70 -33.81 -14.55
CA ALA A 46 36.81 -33.70 -13.60
C ALA A 46 36.91 -32.32 -12.90
N HIS A 47 36.01 -31.39 -13.22
CA HIS A 47 36.07 -30.02 -12.71
C HIS A 47 34.85 -29.69 -11.85
N GLU A 48 35.03 -28.74 -10.94
CA GLU A 48 33.96 -28.21 -10.12
C GLU A 48 33.69 -26.76 -10.48
N TYR A 49 32.45 -26.31 -10.28
CA TYR A 49 31.99 -24.99 -10.65
C TYR A 49 31.04 -24.44 -9.60
N LEU A 50 31.03 -23.13 -9.44
CA LEU A 50 29.97 -22.44 -8.70
C LEU A 50 28.82 -22.14 -9.65
N TYR A 51 27.60 -22.47 -9.26
CA TYR A 51 26.38 -22.19 -10.02
C TYR A 51 25.49 -21.23 -9.26
N ARG A 52 24.97 -20.22 -9.96
CA ARG A 52 23.86 -19.38 -9.51
C ARG A 52 22.55 -20.00 -9.96
N ILE A 53 21.73 -20.41 -9.01
CA ILE A 53 20.38 -20.94 -9.27
C ILE A 53 19.39 -19.78 -9.26
N HIS A 54 18.48 -19.78 -10.22
CA HIS A 54 17.48 -18.73 -10.43
C HIS A 54 16.10 -19.11 -9.90
N ASP A 55 15.78 -20.41 -9.84
CA ASP A 55 14.46 -20.88 -9.44
C ASP A 55 14.48 -22.24 -8.73
N ARG A 56 13.30 -22.64 -8.24
CA ARG A 56 13.08 -23.94 -7.57
C ARG A 56 13.30 -25.15 -8.48
N GLY A 57 13.19 -24.98 -9.80
CA GLY A 57 13.44 -26.02 -10.79
C GLY A 57 14.94 -26.36 -10.92
N GLY A 58 15.82 -25.57 -10.30
CA GLY A 58 17.26 -25.76 -10.38
C GLY A 58 17.87 -25.17 -11.65
N ASN A 59 17.12 -24.35 -12.40
CA ASN A 59 17.68 -23.61 -13.53
C ASN A 59 18.72 -22.64 -13.00
N GLY A 60 19.89 -22.61 -13.64
CA GLY A 60 20.98 -21.78 -13.17
C GLY A 60 22.12 -21.65 -14.16
N LYS A 61 23.00 -20.69 -13.90
CA LYS A 61 24.17 -20.39 -14.73
C LYS A 61 25.43 -20.64 -13.94
N SER A 62 26.44 -21.24 -14.57
CA SER A 62 27.78 -21.34 -14.01
C SER A 62 28.39 -19.94 -13.85
N LEU A 63 28.94 -19.65 -12.68
CA LEU A 63 29.74 -18.47 -12.37
C LEU A 63 31.24 -18.71 -12.62
N GLY A 64 31.61 -19.90 -13.10
CA GLY A 64 32.98 -20.27 -13.41
C GLY A 64 33.49 -21.44 -12.57
N PRO A 65 34.73 -21.89 -12.85
CA PRO A 65 35.36 -23.00 -12.14
C PRO A 65 35.53 -22.69 -10.65
N TRP A 66 35.48 -23.74 -9.83
CA TRP A 66 35.69 -23.65 -8.39
C TRP A 66 37.14 -23.25 -8.11
N ASN A 67 37.31 -22.19 -7.32
CA ASN A 67 38.58 -21.66 -6.86
C ASN A 67 38.37 -20.98 -5.50
N ALA A 68 39.43 -20.46 -4.89
CA ALA A 68 39.35 -19.81 -3.58
C ALA A 68 38.38 -18.61 -3.55
N GLU A 69 38.29 -17.83 -4.64
CA GLU A 69 37.35 -16.71 -4.76
C GLU A 69 35.88 -17.19 -4.76
N ARG A 70 35.57 -18.24 -5.52
CA ARG A 70 34.21 -18.83 -5.58
C ARG A 70 33.83 -19.55 -4.29
N GLU A 71 34.79 -20.15 -3.60
CA GLU A 71 34.58 -20.72 -2.27
C GLU A 71 34.26 -19.63 -1.23
N ALA A 72 34.93 -18.49 -1.29
CA ALA A 72 34.62 -17.33 -0.45
C ALA A 72 33.22 -16.78 -0.75
N GLU A 73 32.87 -16.59 -2.04
CA GLU A 73 31.52 -16.15 -2.45
C GLU A 73 30.43 -17.11 -1.95
N PHE A 74 30.63 -18.41 -2.12
CA PHE A 74 29.71 -19.45 -1.64
C PHE A 74 29.54 -19.40 -0.12
N THR A 75 30.64 -19.30 0.62
CA THR A 75 30.62 -19.26 2.08
C THR A 75 29.91 -18.03 2.62
N VAL A 76 30.24 -16.84 2.08
CA VAL A 76 29.61 -15.57 2.48
C VAL A 76 28.12 -15.58 2.16
N TYR A 77 27.74 -16.05 0.97
CA TYR A 77 26.34 -16.14 0.57
C TYR A 77 25.52 -17.02 1.52
N HIS A 78 25.99 -18.24 1.81
CA HIS A 78 25.25 -19.18 2.66
C HIS A 78 25.20 -18.72 4.11
N ALA A 79 26.27 -18.11 4.62
CA ALA A 79 26.27 -17.49 5.95
C ALA A 79 25.22 -16.38 6.04
N ARG A 80 25.20 -15.43 5.08
CA ARG A 80 24.23 -14.33 5.09
C ARG A 80 22.79 -14.83 4.90
N LYS A 81 22.57 -15.81 4.02
CA LYS A 81 21.25 -16.40 3.78
C LYS A 81 20.71 -17.09 5.04
N ALA A 82 21.57 -17.80 5.77
CA ALA A 82 21.20 -18.44 7.03
C ALA A 82 20.88 -17.40 8.12
N GLU A 83 21.69 -16.35 8.24
CA GLU A 83 21.45 -15.25 9.17
C GLU A 83 20.13 -14.53 8.89
N LEU A 84 19.87 -14.17 7.62
CA LEU A 84 18.61 -13.55 7.21
C LEU A 84 17.41 -14.41 7.54
N LYS A 85 17.49 -15.72 7.28
CA LYS A 85 16.41 -16.65 7.63
C LYS A 85 16.11 -16.62 9.13
N GLN A 86 17.15 -16.68 9.98
CA GLN A 86 16.99 -16.64 11.43
C GLN A 86 16.39 -15.30 11.91
N GLN A 87 16.86 -14.18 11.35
CA GLN A 87 16.35 -12.84 11.69
C GLN A 87 14.88 -12.68 11.30
N LEU A 88 14.50 -13.15 10.10
CA LEU A 88 13.12 -13.12 9.62
C LEU A 88 12.19 -13.98 10.47
N GLU A 89 12.61 -15.18 10.87
CA GLU A 89 11.85 -16.06 11.77
C GLU A 89 11.62 -15.38 13.14
N GLY A 90 12.65 -14.74 13.70
CA GLY A 90 12.55 -13.99 14.95
C GLY A 90 11.58 -12.80 14.86
N LEU A 91 11.69 -11.99 13.80
CA LEU A 91 10.77 -10.86 13.58
C LEU A 91 9.35 -11.31 13.30
N ARG A 92 9.16 -12.45 12.62
CA ARG A 92 7.83 -12.99 12.35
C ARG A 92 7.06 -13.28 13.62
N ALA A 93 7.70 -13.92 14.62
CA ALA A 93 7.07 -14.17 15.90
C ALA A 93 6.61 -12.88 16.60
N LEU A 94 7.42 -11.83 16.56
CA LEU A 94 7.08 -10.51 17.13
C LEU A 94 5.94 -9.83 16.36
N LEU A 95 5.87 -10.00 15.04
CA LEU A 95 4.78 -9.48 14.22
C LEU A 95 3.47 -10.21 14.47
N ASP A 96 3.51 -11.54 14.64
CA ASP A 96 2.33 -12.35 14.95
C ASP A 96 1.73 -11.94 16.32
N GLU A 97 2.59 -11.68 17.32
CA GLU A 97 2.17 -11.11 18.62
C GLU A 97 1.54 -9.72 18.44
N SER A 98 2.21 -8.84 17.68
CA SER A 98 1.72 -7.48 17.42
C SER A 98 0.34 -7.50 16.75
N ALA A 99 0.13 -8.39 15.79
CA ALA A 99 -1.12 -8.53 15.07
C ALA A 99 -2.23 -9.13 15.95
N ALA A 100 -1.90 -10.04 16.87
CA ALA A 100 -2.84 -10.54 17.87
C ALA A 100 -3.34 -9.42 18.79
N LEU A 101 -2.40 -8.60 19.32
CA LEU A 101 -2.74 -7.42 20.11
C LEU A 101 -3.54 -6.39 19.31
N TYR A 102 -3.18 -6.18 18.04
CA TYR A 102 -3.86 -5.22 17.16
C TYR A 102 -5.35 -5.55 17.01
N ARG A 103 -5.66 -6.84 16.80
CA ARG A 103 -7.05 -7.33 16.74
C ARG A 103 -7.74 -7.21 18.09
N ALA A 104 -7.06 -7.56 19.19
CA ALA A 104 -7.63 -7.48 20.54
C ALA A 104 -8.00 -6.03 20.92
N LEU A 105 -7.18 -5.07 20.51
CA LEU A 105 -7.43 -3.64 20.69
C LEU A 105 -8.43 -3.05 19.69
N ARG A 106 -8.97 -3.86 18.77
CA ARG A 106 -9.98 -3.46 17.77
C ARG A 106 -9.55 -2.25 16.94
N LEU A 107 -8.26 -2.16 16.61
CA LEU A 107 -7.75 -1.15 15.68
C LEU A 107 -8.31 -1.38 14.26
N PRO A 108 -8.30 -0.36 13.39
CA PRO A 108 -8.82 -0.49 12.02
C PRO A 108 -8.11 -1.60 11.25
N LEU A 109 -8.86 -2.54 10.67
CA LEU A 109 -8.29 -3.70 9.96
C LEU A 109 -8.48 -3.57 8.46
N LEU A 110 -7.54 -4.13 7.69
CA LEU A 110 -7.73 -4.43 6.28
C LEU A 110 -8.34 -5.83 6.07
N SER A 111 -8.97 -6.04 4.92
CA SER A 111 -9.38 -7.37 4.49
C SER A 111 -8.18 -8.33 4.39
N SER A 112 -8.46 -9.63 4.53
CA SER A 112 -7.42 -10.66 4.45
C SER A 112 -6.76 -10.74 3.07
N ASP A 113 -7.48 -10.37 2.01
CA ASP A 113 -7.01 -10.47 0.63
C ASP A 113 -6.12 -9.27 0.22
N ALA A 114 -6.32 -8.08 0.81
CA ALA A 114 -5.50 -6.90 0.56
C ALA A 114 -4.07 -7.04 1.12
N GLY A 115 -3.93 -7.71 2.27
CA GLY A 115 -2.66 -7.83 2.99
C GLY A 115 -1.51 -8.44 2.17
N PRO A 116 -1.69 -9.63 1.56
CA PRO A 116 -0.70 -10.25 0.69
C PRO A 116 -0.26 -9.37 -0.47
N ILE A 117 -1.20 -8.67 -1.11
CA ILE A 117 -0.92 -7.74 -2.22
C ILE A 117 -0.03 -6.60 -1.75
N LEU A 118 -0.41 -5.93 -0.66
CA LEU A 118 0.36 -4.83 -0.10
C LEU A 118 1.78 -5.22 0.34
N ARG A 119 1.94 -6.40 0.97
CA ARG A 119 3.26 -6.90 1.34
C ARG A 119 4.13 -7.18 0.12
N GLU A 120 3.56 -7.76 -0.94
CA GLU A 120 4.30 -7.99 -2.18
C GLU A 120 4.66 -6.67 -2.88
N CYS A 121 3.74 -5.69 -2.90
CA CYS A 121 4.04 -4.33 -3.37
C CYS A 121 5.19 -3.71 -2.59
N ASP A 122 5.21 -3.84 -1.25
CA ASP A 122 6.25 -3.25 -0.41
C ASP A 122 7.60 -3.97 -0.57
N ARG A 123 7.58 -5.30 -0.71
CA ARG A 123 8.77 -6.12 -1.01
C ARG A 123 9.38 -5.75 -2.36
N ARG A 124 8.56 -5.36 -3.33
CA ARG A 124 8.98 -4.85 -4.65
C ARG A 124 9.24 -3.34 -4.67
N GLN A 125 9.13 -2.67 -3.54
CA GLN A 125 9.30 -1.22 -3.40
C GLN A 125 8.38 -0.39 -4.30
N LEU A 126 7.16 -0.87 -4.56
CA LEU A 126 6.17 -0.19 -5.41
C LEU A 126 5.34 0.84 -4.63
N LEU A 127 5.13 0.63 -3.32
CA LEU A 127 4.32 1.54 -2.51
C LEU A 127 5.04 2.88 -2.32
N GLY A 128 4.34 3.97 -2.67
CA GLY A 128 4.83 5.34 -2.56
C GLY A 128 5.70 5.82 -3.73
N SER A 129 6.24 4.90 -4.53
CA SER A 129 7.02 5.21 -5.74
C SER A 129 6.19 5.03 -7.01
N HIS A 130 5.41 3.95 -7.08
CA HIS A 130 4.59 3.59 -8.24
C HIS A 130 3.11 3.51 -7.90
N LEU A 131 2.78 3.15 -6.65
CA LEU A 131 1.42 2.86 -6.23
C LEU A 131 1.04 3.64 -4.97
N TYR A 132 -0.15 4.21 -4.99
CA TYR A 132 -0.91 4.57 -3.79
C TYR A 132 -2.11 3.64 -3.63
N VAL A 133 -2.45 3.35 -2.38
CA VAL A 133 -3.72 2.71 -2.01
C VAL A 133 -4.79 3.78 -1.99
N VAL A 134 -5.86 3.56 -2.74
CA VAL A 134 -7.00 4.47 -2.81
C VAL A 134 -8.28 3.74 -2.41
N GLY A 135 -9.44 4.31 -2.69
CA GLY A 135 -10.71 3.68 -2.33
C GLY A 135 -10.95 3.61 -0.82
N THR A 136 -11.76 2.64 -0.38
CA THR A 136 -12.12 2.50 1.05
C THR A 136 -10.91 2.10 1.91
N ASN A 137 -9.96 1.34 1.36
CA ASN A 137 -8.81 0.80 2.11
C ASN A 137 -7.86 1.90 2.62
N ALA A 138 -7.76 3.04 1.93
CA ALA A 138 -6.99 4.20 2.37
C ALA A 138 -7.46 4.78 3.71
N ILE A 139 -8.75 4.62 4.04
CA ILE A 139 -9.33 5.14 5.28
C ILE A 139 -8.65 4.58 6.52
N ALA A 140 -8.24 3.31 6.51
CA ALA A 140 -7.56 2.70 7.66
C ALA A 140 -6.23 3.41 7.98
N ALA A 141 -5.48 3.81 6.95
CA ALA A 141 -4.26 4.60 7.12
C ALA A 141 -4.57 5.99 7.68
N TYR A 142 -5.63 6.66 7.21
CA TYR A 142 -6.01 7.97 7.74
C TYR A 142 -6.50 7.93 9.18
N MET A 143 -7.20 6.88 9.61
CA MET A 143 -7.55 6.69 11.03
C MET A 143 -6.30 6.59 11.92
N ILE A 144 -5.26 5.87 11.45
CA ILE A 144 -4.00 5.76 12.17
C ILE A 144 -3.25 7.10 12.18
N GLU A 145 -3.18 7.79 11.05
CA GLU A 145 -2.56 9.12 10.95
C GLU A 145 -3.23 10.13 11.89
N ALA A 146 -4.55 10.10 11.99
CA ALA A 146 -5.33 10.93 12.90
C ALA A 146 -5.29 10.46 14.37
N ASN A 147 -4.64 9.34 14.66
CA ASN A 147 -4.63 8.67 15.97
C ASN A 147 -6.04 8.47 16.55
N GLY A 148 -6.99 8.05 15.72
CA GLY A 148 -8.37 7.88 16.14
C GLY A 148 -9.28 7.18 15.14
N PHE A 149 -10.37 6.61 15.65
CA PHE A 149 -11.43 6.03 14.85
C PHE A 149 -12.30 7.13 14.26
N VAL A 150 -12.66 6.97 12.99
CA VAL A 150 -13.69 7.76 12.32
C VAL A 150 -14.85 6.83 11.99
N VAL A 151 -16.06 7.11 12.48
CA VAL A 151 -17.24 6.29 12.15
C VAL A 151 -17.59 6.49 10.67
N LEU A 152 -17.17 5.52 9.85
CA LEU A 152 -17.35 5.51 8.41
C LEU A 152 -18.10 4.25 7.97
N PRO A 153 -18.88 4.29 6.88
CA PRO A 153 -19.52 3.09 6.35
C PRO A 153 -18.47 2.05 5.93
N ASP A 154 -18.77 0.78 6.23
CA ASP A 154 -17.87 -0.38 6.21
C ASP A 154 -17.22 -0.72 4.85
N GLU A 155 -16.26 -1.66 4.95
CA GLU A 155 -15.40 -2.23 3.91
C GLU A 155 -16.13 -2.55 2.59
N THR A 156 -15.42 -2.34 1.48
CA THR A 156 -15.80 -2.90 0.19
C THR A 156 -14.90 -4.06 -0.16
N GLU A 157 -15.45 -5.06 -0.86
CA GLU A 157 -14.70 -6.24 -1.32
C GLU A 157 -13.75 -5.93 -2.51
N ASP A 158 -13.67 -4.66 -2.93
CA ASP A 158 -12.76 -4.17 -3.98
C ASP A 158 -11.44 -3.62 -3.39
N PHE A 159 -10.34 -3.80 -4.15
CA PHE A 159 -9.03 -3.24 -3.82
C PHE A 159 -8.56 -2.29 -4.90
N ASP A 160 -8.63 -0.99 -4.61
CA ASP A 160 -8.25 0.05 -5.55
C ASP A 160 -6.79 0.51 -5.32
N LEU A 161 -6.01 0.51 -6.39
CA LEU A 161 -4.66 1.08 -6.45
C LEU A 161 -4.64 2.21 -7.47
N ALA A 162 -3.90 3.29 -7.18
CA ALA A 162 -3.60 4.35 -8.14
C ALA A 162 -2.13 4.24 -8.57
N TRP A 163 -1.90 4.23 -9.88
CA TRP A 163 -0.58 4.39 -10.46
C TRP A 163 -0.13 5.85 -10.39
N VAL A 164 1.01 6.09 -9.75
CA VAL A 164 1.52 7.43 -9.44
C VAL A 164 2.96 7.66 -9.88
N ALA A 165 3.59 6.68 -10.53
CA ALA A 165 4.99 6.77 -10.93
C ALA A 165 5.25 8.00 -11.81
N GLY A 166 6.24 8.81 -11.44
CA GLY A 166 6.63 9.99 -12.22
C GLY A 166 7.52 9.67 -13.42
N GLU A 167 8.19 8.52 -13.38
CA GLU A 167 9.13 8.05 -14.38
C GLU A 167 8.65 6.71 -14.96
N PRO A 168 8.99 6.40 -16.23
CA PRO A 168 8.61 5.14 -16.85
C PRO A 168 9.09 3.91 -16.07
N ASP A 169 8.19 2.96 -15.81
CA ASP A 169 8.54 1.67 -15.25
C ASP A 169 9.28 0.82 -16.29
N LEU A 170 10.57 0.60 -16.03
CA LEU A 170 11.46 -0.15 -16.90
C LEU A 170 11.22 -1.66 -16.87
N THR A 171 10.52 -2.18 -15.84
CA THR A 171 10.16 -3.61 -15.80
C THR A 171 9.07 -3.93 -16.82
N GLY A 172 8.19 -2.97 -17.08
CA GLY A 172 7.13 -3.03 -18.08
C GLY A 172 5.94 -3.91 -17.70
N LYS A 173 5.99 -4.62 -16.55
CA LYS A 173 4.98 -5.56 -16.04
C LYS A 173 4.91 -5.59 -14.51
N ALA A 174 5.32 -4.50 -13.85
CA ALA A 174 5.43 -4.44 -12.39
C ALA A 174 4.16 -4.91 -11.67
N ILE A 175 2.99 -4.45 -12.11
CA ILE A 175 1.70 -4.77 -11.49
C ILE A 175 1.31 -6.21 -11.76
N TRP A 176 1.40 -6.66 -13.02
CA TRP A 176 0.99 -8.00 -13.38
C TRP A 176 1.84 -9.07 -12.70
N ASP A 177 3.16 -8.88 -12.68
CA ASP A 177 4.09 -9.80 -12.04
C ASP A 177 3.93 -9.79 -10.51
N MET A 178 3.53 -8.65 -9.93
CA MET A 178 3.18 -8.54 -8.51
C MET A 178 1.93 -9.38 -8.20
N LEU A 179 0.83 -9.17 -8.93
CA LEU A 179 -0.42 -9.91 -8.72
C LEU A 179 -0.21 -11.41 -8.90
N LYS A 180 0.52 -11.83 -9.94
CA LYS A 180 0.81 -13.23 -10.21
C LYS A 180 1.68 -13.90 -9.15
N ALA A 181 2.58 -13.16 -8.51
CA ALA A 181 3.37 -13.68 -7.41
C ALA A 181 2.53 -13.88 -6.13
N VAL A 182 1.53 -13.03 -5.91
CA VAL A 182 0.57 -13.18 -4.80
C VAL A 182 -0.37 -14.36 -5.04
N ASP A 183 -0.98 -14.41 -6.22
CA ASP A 183 -1.92 -15.45 -6.61
C ASP A 183 -1.85 -15.70 -8.13
N PRO A 184 -1.37 -16.87 -8.58
CA PRO A 184 -1.24 -17.15 -10.00
C PRO A 184 -2.59 -17.21 -10.74
N THR A 185 -3.71 -17.31 -10.01
CA THR A 185 -5.06 -17.39 -10.58
C THR A 185 -5.65 -16.05 -11.02
N PHE A 186 -4.98 -14.92 -10.74
CA PHE A 186 -5.42 -13.62 -11.27
C PHE A 186 -5.56 -13.65 -12.79
N THR A 187 -6.69 -13.23 -13.31
CA THR A 187 -6.96 -13.03 -14.74
C THR A 187 -7.51 -11.63 -14.97
N ILE A 188 -7.40 -11.13 -16.20
CA ILE A 188 -8.00 -9.84 -16.57
C ILE A 188 -9.48 -10.03 -16.78
N ASN A 189 -10.27 -9.13 -16.22
CA ASN A 189 -11.69 -9.10 -16.48
C ASN A 189 -11.93 -8.70 -17.95
N SER A 190 -12.49 -9.61 -18.74
CA SER A 190 -12.71 -9.40 -20.18
C SER A 190 -13.65 -8.24 -20.50
N GLU A 191 -14.51 -7.86 -19.55
CA GLU A 191 -15.45 -6.74 -19.71
C GLU A 191 -14.86 -5.41 -19.19
N ARG A 192 -13.79 -5.47 -18.38
CA ARG A 192 -13.15 -4.34 -17.71
C ARG A 192 -11.65 -4.60 -17.61
N ASP A 193 -10.91 -4.25 -18.65
CA ASP A 193 -9.48 -4.49 -18.77
C ASP A 193 -8.62 -3.77 -17.71
N PHE A 194 -9.18 -2.76 -17.04
CA PHE A 194 -8.63 -2.06 -15.87
C PHE A 194 -8.80 -2.82 -14.54
N GLN A 195 -9.44 -3.99 -14.54
CA GLN A 195 -9.60 -4.84 -13.37
C GLN A 195 -8.95 -6.22 -13.55
N ALA A 196 -8.30 -6.70 -12.49
CA ALA A 196 -7.85 -8.07 -12.35
C ALA A 196 -8.67 -8.79 -11.29
N ARG A 197 -8.98 -10.08 -11.51
CA ARG A 197 -9.76 -10.89 -10.58
C ARG A 197 -9.16 -12.27 -10.40
N ASN A 198 -9.08 -12.78 -9.17
CA ASN A 198 -8.57 -14.13 -8.89
C ASN A 198 -9.69 -15.18 -8.84
N ALA A 199 -9.33 -16.45 -8.59
CA ALA A 199 -10.27 -17.56 -8.49
C ALA A 199 -11.28 -17.44 -7.33
N LYS A 200 -11.02 -16.55 -6.36
CA LYS A 200 -11.93 -16.24 -5.24
C LYS A 200 -12.85 -15.05 -5.53
N ALA A 201 -12.86 -14.57 -6.77
CA ALA A 201 -13.56 -13.36 -7.19
C ALA A 201 -13.11 -12.07 -6.50
N TYR A 202 -11.92 -12.05 -5.89
CA TYR A 202 -11.34 -10.83 -5.33
C TYR A 202 -10.86 -9.92 -6.45
N GLU A 203 -11.33 -8.67 -6.46
CA GLU A 203 -11.11 -7.71 -7.54
C GLU A 203 -10.06 -6.66 -7.14
N VAL A 204 -9.07 -6.48 -8.01
CA VAL A 204 -8.08 -5.41 -7.93
C VAL A 204 -8.29 -4.48 -9.11
N GLU A 205 -8.54 -3.21 -8.82
CA GLU A 205 -8.70 -2.16 -9.81
C GLU A 205 -7.48 -1.25 -9.81
N LEU A 206 -6.95 -0.96 -11.01
CA LEU A 206 -5.90 0.03 -11.18
C LEU A 206 -6.49 1.31 -11.77
N LEU A 207 -6.17 2.44 -11.16
CA LEU A 207 -6.54 3.79 -11.58
C LEU A 207 -5.28 4.55 -12.02
N VAL A 208 -5.43 5.52 -12.91
CA VAL A 208 -4.30 6.35 -13.35
C VAL A 208 -4.74 7.76 -13.71
N ALA A 209 -3.87 8.73 -13.40
CA ALA A 209 -4.02 10.10 -13.87
C ALA A 209 -3.52 10.25 -15.31
N PRO A 210 -4.11 11.12 -16.15
CA PRO A 210 -3.63 11.41 -17.50
C PRO A 210 -2.13 11.70 -17.57
N SER A 211 -1.59 12.47 -16.62
CA SER A 211 -0.16 12.81 -16.55
C SER A 211 0.77 11.63 -16.28
N ARG A 212 0.24 10.47 -15.86
CA ARG A 212 1.02 9.28 -15.48
C ARG A 212 0.84 8.10 -16.42
N VAL A 213 -0.12 8.14 -17.34
CA VAL A 213 -0.45 6.98 -18.19
C VAL A 213 0.76 6.47 -18.99
N ASP A 214 1.59 7.38 -19.51
CA ASP A 214 2.74 7.02 -20.35
C ASP A 214 3.92 6.44 -19.55
N THR A 215 3.87 6.55 -18.21
CA THR A 215 4.88 5.95 -17.33
C THR A 215 4.57 4.49 -17.00
N LEU A 216 3.34 4.04 -17.24
CA LEU A 216 2.95 2.64 -17.05
C LEU A 216 3.40 1.79 -18.23
N GLY A 217 4.13 0.71 -17.95
CA GLY A 217 4.61 -0.23 -18.95
C GLY A 217 3.52 -0.73 -19.91
N THR A 218 3.77 -0.69 -21.21
CA THR A 218 2.79 -1.08 -22.25
C THR A 218 2.38 -2.56 -22.19
N ALA A 219 3.22 -3.41 -21.63
CA ALA A 219 2.93 -4.82 -21.42
C ALA A 219 2.25 -5.09 -20.06
N ASP A 220 2.16 -4.10 -19.18
CA ASP A 220 1.63 -4.28 -17.82
C ASP A 220 0.11 -4.39 -17.82
N ARG A 221 -0.42 -5.02 -16.78
CA ARG A 221 -1.84 -5.30 -16.59
C ARG A 221 -2.22 -5.24 -15.11
N PRO A 222 -3.45 -4.84 -14.75
CA PRO A 222 -4.55 -4.41 -15.65
C PRO A 222 -4.28 -3.07 -16.36
N ARG A 223 -5.07 -2.74 -17.39
CA ARG A 223 -4.93 -1.49 -18.18
C ARG A 223 -5.91 -0.42 -17.73
N PRO A 224 -5.47 0.58 -16.95
CA PRO A 224 -6.35 1.61 -16.45
C PRO A 224 -6.75 2.57 -17.57
N VAL A 225 -7.97 3.09 -17.50
CA VAL A 225 -8.39 4.25 -18.30
C VAL A 225 -7.95 5.52 -17.56
N PRO A 226 -7.30 6.49 -18.22
CA PRO A 226 -6.95 7.75 -17.58
C PRO A 226 -8.19 8.53 -17.11
N LEU A 227 -8.19 8.90 -15.84
CA LEU A 227 -9.27 9.63 -15.18
C LEU A 227 -8.75 11.00 -14.71
N PRO A 228 -9.24 12.13 -15.23
CA PRO A 228 -8.75 13.47 -14.85
C PRO A 228 -8.77 13.73 -13.34
N GLU A 229 -9.76 13.21 -12.63
CA GLU A 229 -9.89 13.34 -11.18
C GLU A 229 -8.76 12.67 -10.38
N GLN A 230 -8.00 11.77 -11.00
CA GLN A 230 -6.83 11.15 -10.36
C GLN A 230 -5.63 12.09 -10.27
N GLU A 231 -5.59 13.19 -11.04
CA GLU A 231 -4.53 14.20 -10.92
C GLU A 231 -4.47 14.79 -9.50
N TRP A 232 -5.63 14.96 -8.86
CA TRP A 232 -5.70 15.53 -7.51
C TRP A 232 -5.06 14.62 -6.46
N LEU A 233 -5.06 13.30 -6.67
CA LEU A 233 -4.47 12.34 -5.74
C LEU A 233 -2.93 12.29 -5.82
N LEU A 234 -2.33 12.99 -6.79
CA LEU A 234 -0.88 13.17 -6.90
C LEU A 234 -0.37 14.35 -6.07
N LEU A 235 -1.28 15.24 -5.63
CA LEU A 235 -0.94 16.47 -4.93
C LEU A 235 -0.63 16.23 -3.44
N GLY A 236 0.06 17.18 -2.83
CA GLY A 236 0.29 17.22 -1.39
C GLY A 236 1.27 16.16 -0.89
N ARG A 237 1.10 15.76 0.37
CA ARG A 237 1.98 14.80 1.06
C ARG A 237 1.23 13.50 1.32
N PRO A 238 1.70 12.35 0.81
CA PRO A 238 1.06 11.07 1.09
C PRO A 238 1.13 10.68 2.57
N VAL A 239 0.17 9.87 3.00
CA VAL A 239 0.18 9.18 4.30
C VAL A 239 0.85 7.82 4.13
N ASP A 240 1.67 7.43 5.08
CA ASP A 240 2.39 6.16 5.05
C ASP A 240 2.23 5.49 6.41
N GLN A 241 1.43 4.42 6.50
CA GLN A 241 1.05 3.77 7.75
C GLN A 241 1.13 2.24 7.64
N VAL A 242 1.36 1.57 8.78
CA VAL A 242 1.30 0.10 8.87
C VAL A 242 0.01 -0.30 9.58
N VAL A 243 -0.78 -1.13 8.91
CA VAL A 243 -2.13 -1.53 9.33
C VAL A 243 -2.16 -3.05 9.55
N GLY A 244 -2.94 -3.50 10.54
CA GLY A 244 -3.23 -4.93 10.69
C GLY A 244 -4.26 -5.42 9.67
N CYS A 245 -4.12 -6.67 9.22
CA CYS A 245 -5.07 -7.36 8.36
C CYS A 245 -5.88 -8.39 9.16
N ARG A 246 -7.08 -8.73 8.67
CA ARG A 246 -7.95 -9.77 9.27
C ARG A 246 -7.27 -11.14 9.34
N ASP A 247 -6.33 -11.43 8.44
CA ASP A 247 -5.51 -12.65 8.43
C ASP A 247 -4.50 -12.73 9.59
N GLY A 248 -4.39 -11.69 10.42
CA GLY A 248 -3.46 -11.65 11.54
C GLY A 248 -2.04 -11.28 11.15
N SER A 249 -1.84 -10.59 10.04
CA SER A 249 -0.55 -10.07 9.62
C SER A 249 -0.61 -8.56 9.33
N PRO A 250 0.51 -7.84 9.42
CA PRO A 250 0.56 -6.43 9.03
C PRO A 250 0.77 -6.22 7.52
N ALA A 251 0.38 -5.04 7.05
CA ALA A 251 0.68 -4.52 5.73
C ALA A 251 0.88 -3.00 5.78
N ARG A 252 1.81 -2.49 4.98
CA ARG A 252 1.99 -1.05 4.78
C ARG A 252 0.99 -0.51 3.76
N ILE A 253 0.45 0.65 4.05
CA ILE A 253 -0.37 1.46 3.15
C ILE A 253 0.36 2.78 2.93
N VAL A 254 0.64 3.11 1.67
CA VAL A 254 0.91 4.49 1.27
C VAL A 254 -0.33 5.00 0.54
N ALA A 255 -0.98 6.02 1.08
CA ALA A 255 -2.21 6.62 0.57
C ALA A 255 -1.98 8.08 0.15
N PRO A 256 -2.83 8.66 -0.72
CA PRO A 256 -2.73 10.06 -1.09
C PRO A 256 -2.78 11.03 0.11
N ASP A 257 -2.48 12.30 -0.13
CA ASP A 257 -2.74 13.34 0.88
C ASP A 257 -4.23 13.32 1.27
N PRO A 258 -4.55 13.28 2.57
CA PRO A 258 -5.90 13.08 3.05
C PRO A 258 -6.82 14.24 2.68
N ARG A 259 -6.29 15.46 2.50
CA ARG A 259 -7.09 16.65 2.12
C ARG A 259 -7.61 16.51 0.69
N TRP A 260 -6.71 16.18 -0.24
CA TRP A 260 -7.05 15.97 -1.65
C TRP A 260 -7.95 14.75 -1.83
N PHE A 261 -7.67 13.66 -1.10
CA PHE A 261 -8.52 12.47 -1.10
C PHE A 261 -9.94 12.78 -0.62
N ALA A 262 -10.10 13.53 0.48
CA ALA A 262 -11.41 13.83 1.04
C ALA A 262 -12.25 14.71 0.10
N LEU A 263 -11.64 15.73 -0.51
CA LEU A 263 -12.31 16.58 -1.52
C LEU A 263 -12.65 15.79 -2.78
N HIS A 264 -11.75 14.92 -3.25
CA HIS A 264 -12.03 14.00 -4.35
C HIS A 264 -13.25 13.10 -4.06
N LYS A 265 -13.39 12.58 -2.83
CA LYS A 265 -14.58 11.82 -2.42
C LYS A 265 -15.87 12.65 -2.49
N LEU A 266 -15.85 13.90 -2.02
CA LEU A 266 -17.01 14.80 -2.13
C LEU A 266 -17.37 15.08 -3.59
N TRP A 267 -16.38 15.36 -4.43
CA TRP A 267 -16.56 15.57 -5.86
C TRP A 267 -17.18 14.34 -6.54
N MET A 268 -16.65 13.13 -6.27
CA MET A 268 -17.19 11.89 -6.83
C MET A 268 -18.65 11.66 -6.43
N ALA A 269 -19.01 11.97 -5.18
CA ALA A 269 -20.38 11.81 -4.69
C ALA A 269 -21.40 12.71 -5.40
N ALA A 270 -20.96 13.82 -5.98
CA ALA A 270 -21.79 14.75 -6.73
C ALA A 270 -21.97 14.35 -8.21
N GLN A 271 -21.11 13.48 -8.76
CA GLN A 271 -21.15 13.14 -10.18
C GLN A 271 -22.42 12.36 -10.55
N ALA A 272 -23.07 12.77 -11.64
CA ALA A 272 -24.29 12.12 -12.14
C ALA A 272 -24.07 10.66 -12.53
N LYS A 273 -22.89 10.35 -13.08
CA LYS A 273 -22.48 9.00 -13.51
C LYS A 273 -22.07 8.09 -12.34
N ARG A 274 -21.89 8.63 -11.12
CA ARG A 274 -21.48 7.83 -9.96
C ARG A 274 -22.60 6.87 -9.57
N ASN A 275 -22.24 5.62 -9.31
CA ASN A 275 -23.18 4.60 -8.82
C ASN A 275 -23.98 5.16 -7.62
N PRO A 276 -25.33 5.23 -7.70
CA PRO A 276 -26.17 5.76 -6.63
C PRO A 276 -25.94 5.11 -5.26
N LEU A 277 -25.55 3.84 -5.23
CA LEU A 277 -25.23 3.11 -3.99
C LEU A 277 -23.88 3.56 -3.38
N LYS A 278 -22.93 4.03 -4.20
CA LYS A 278 -21.63 4.53 -3.71
C LYS A 278 -21.68 6.01 -3.29
N ARG A 279 -22.62 6.82 -3.83
CA ARG A 279 -22.69 8.28 -3.56
C ARG A 279 -22.83 8.66 -2.07
N PRO A 280 -23.77 8.10 -1.28
CA PRO A 280 -23.88 8.44 0.14
C PRO A 280 -22.64 8.06 0.93
N LYS A 281 -22.01 6.94 0.59
CA LYS A 281 -20.76 6.49 1.22
C LYS A 281 -19.63 7.47 0.95
N ASP A 282 -19.40 7.83 -0.31
CA ASP A 282 -18.34 8.75 -0.69
C ASP A 282 -18.53 10.13 -0.02
N ARG A 283 -19.77 10.66 0.02
CA ARG A 283 -20.05 11.93 0.72
C ARG A 283 -19.73 11.85 2.22
N LYS A 284 -20.17 10.79 2.90
CA LYS A 284 -19.89 10.59 4.33
C LYS A 284 -18.40 10.45 4.61
N GLN A 285 -17.67 9.70 3.76
CA GLN A 285 -16.22 9.55 3.87
C GLN A 285 -15.49 10.88 3.69
N GLY A 286 -15.85 11.66 2.66
CA GLY A 286 -15.23 12.96 2.42
C GLY A 286 -15.46 13.96 3.56
N LEU A 287 -16.70 14.09 4.03
CA LEU A 287 -17.03 15.03 5.12
C LEU A 287 -16.32 14.66 6.42
N ALA A 288 -16.44 13.40 6.85
CA ALA A 288 -15.87 12.96 8.12
C ALA A 288 -14.33 13.00 8.11
N LEU A 289 -13.69 12.74 6.96
CA LEU A 289 -12.26 12.88 6.83
C LEU A 289 -11.82 14.35 6.88
N LEU A 290 -12.53 15.28 6.23
CA LEU A 290 -12.22 16.72 6.36
C LEU A 290 -12.40 17.22 7.80
N ASP A 291 -13.46 16.80 8.49
CA ASP A 291 -13.65 17.12 9.91
C ASP A 291 -12.50 16.57 10.77
N THR A 292 -12.07 15.33 10.49
CA THR A 292 -10.94 14.70 11.17
C THR A 292 -9.65 15.45 10.93
N ILE A 293 -9.38 15.85 9.68
CA ILE A 293 -8.17 16.63 9.35
C ILE A 293 -8.17 17.95 10.10
N ALA A 294 -9.30 18.67 10.06
CA ALA A 294 -9.44 19.98 10.67
C ALA A 294 -9.21 19.99 12.18
N LEU A 295 -9.58 18.90 12.87
CA LEU A 295 -9.56 18.80 14.33
C LEU A 295 -8.35 18.02 14.87
N HIS A 296 -7.85 17.04 14.12
CA HIS A 296 -6.93 16.02 14.64
C HIS A 296 -5.67 15.82 13.79
N MET A 297 -5.53 16.48 12.64
CA MET A 297 -4.34 16.37 11.78
C MET A 297 -3.73 17.74 11.48
N PRO A 298 -3.21 18.47 12.49
CA PRO A 298 -2.69 19.84 12.30
C PRO A 298 -1.50 19.92 11.34
N HIS A 299 -0.83 18.80 11.08
CA HIS A 299 0.25 18.67 10.10
C HIS A 299 -0.25 18.61 8.64
N TYR A 300 -1.57 18.57 8.41
CA TYR A 300 -2.24 18.76 7.13
C TYR A 300 -3.12 20.02 7.20
N PRO A 301 -2.53 21.22 7.15
CA PRO A 301 -3.28 22.46 7.34
C PRO A 301 -4.32 22.66 6.23
N LEU A 302 -5.49 23.14 6.64
CA LEU A 302 -6.60 23.60 5.80
C LEU A 302 -6.70 25.13 5.95
N ASP A 303 -5.63 25.81 5.59
CA ASP A 303 -5.46 27.27 5.72
C ASP A 303 -5.64 28.00 4.38
N ALA A 304 -5.33 29.29 4.36
CA ALA A 304 -5.46 30.12 3.16
C ALA A 304 -4.52 29.67 2.02
N ALA A 305 -3.34 29.12 2.35
CA ALA A 305 -2.41 28.61 1.34
C ALA A 305 -2.98 27.35 0.68
N PHE A 306 -3.47 26.40 1.47
CA PHE A 306 -4.17 25.24 0.93
C PHE A 306 -5.38 25.63 0.07
N ALA A 307 -6.19 26.60 0.52
CA ALA A 307 -7.35 27.06 -0.21
C ALA A 307 -7.00 27.72 -1.56
N ALA A 308 -5.86 28.42 -1.64
CA ALA A 308 -5.38 29.07 -2.86
C ALA A 308 -4.91 28.05 -3.92
N ASP A 309 -4.42 26.89 -3.50
CA ASP A 309 -3.92 25.84 -4.39
C ASP A 309 -5.02 24.89 -4.91
N LEU A 310 -6.29 25.08 -4.51
CA LEU A 310 -7.39 24.21 -4.90
C LEU A 310 -7.68 24.27 -6.41
N PRO A 311 -7.71 23.12 -7.12
CA PRO A 311 -8.30 23.01 -8.44
C PRO A 311 -9.73 23.55 -8.45
N ALA A 312 -10.12 24.22 -9.54
CA ALA A 312 -11.41 24.90 -9.65
C ALA A 312 -12.61 23.96 -9.37
N GLU A 313 -12.50 22.69 -9.75
CA GLU A 313 -13.51 21.66 -9.55
C GLU A 313 -13.72 21.28 -8.09
N LEU A 314 -12.70 21.47 -7.23
CA LEU A 314 -12.75 21.13 -5.81
C LEU A 314 -13.16 22.31 -4.93
N GLN A 315 -13.02 23.55 -5.42
CA GLN A 315 -13.34 24.77 -4.66
C GLN A 315 -14.78 24.80 -4.11
N PRO A 316 -15.84 24.44 -4.87
CA PRO A 316 -17.21 24.46 -4.34
C PRO A 316 -17.40 23.51 -3.16
N PHE A 317 -16.78 22.32 -3.21
CA PHE A 317 -16.87 21.32 -2.14
C PHE A 317 -16.12 21.76 -0.88
N TYR A 318 -14.94 22.36 -1.06
CA TYR A 318 -14.20 22.94 0.06
C TYR A 318 -14.95 24.10 0.69
N ALA A 319 -15.53 25.00 -0.11
CA ALA A 319 -16.31 26.14 0.39
C ALA A 319 -17.57 25.69 1.16
N GLU A 320 -18.33 24.73 0.63
CA GLU A 320 -19.51 24.16 1.29
C GLU A 320 -19.15 23.55 2.66
N TRP A 321 -18.09 22.74 2.70
CA TRP A 321 -17.62 22.15 3.95
C TRP A 321 -17.05 23.21 4.90
N SER A 322 -16.25 24.15 4.40
CA SER A 322 -15.60 25.19 5.21
C SER A 322 -16.61 26.09 5.91
N ALA A 323 -17.77 26.35 5.30
CA ALA A 323 -18.86 27.10 5.91
C ALA A 323 -19.48 26.39 7.12
N GLN A 324 -19.30 25.06 7.23
CA GLN A 324 -19.81 24.21 8.29
C GLN A 324 -18.68 23.57 9.12
N ARG A 325 -17.44 24.03 8.93
CA ARG A 325 -16.25 23.42 9.50
C ARG A 325 -16.35 23.37 11.02
N PRO A 326 -16.08 22.21 11.66
CA PRO A 326 -16.04 22.14 13.10
C PRO A 326 -14.88 22.97 13.64
N THR A 327 -15.14 23.71 14.71
CA THR A 327 -14.11 24.38 15.49
C THR A 327 -13.69 23.47 16.64
N ALA A 328 -12.38 23.42 16.91
CA ALA A 328 -11.90 22.75 18.10
C ALA A 328 -12.51 23.45 19.32
N ALA A 329 -13.15 22.69 20.21
CA ALA A 329 -13.58 23.25 21.49
C ALA A 329 -12.32 23.78 22.21
N SER A 330 -12.36 25.02 22.67
CA SER A 330 -11.30 25.56 23.53
C SER A 330 -11.21 24.67 24.75
N SER A 331 -10.03 24.09 25.00
CA SER A 331 -9.78 23.31 26.22
C SER A 331 -10.19 24.15 27.42
N SER A 332 -11.16 23.66 28.20
CA SER A 332 -11.59 24.30 29.44
C SER A 332 -10.71 23.89 30.64
N TRP A 333 -9.54 23.32 30.37
CA TRP A 333 -8.53 22.95 31.37
C TRP A 333 -7.59 24.11 31.66
#